data_AF-A0A959P0H3-F1
#
_entry.id   AF-A0A959P0H3-F1
#
_cell.length_a   1.000
_cell.length_b   1.000
_cell.length_c   1.000
_cell.angle_alpha   90.00
_cell.angle_beta   90.00
_cell.angle_gamma   90.00
#
_symmetry.space_group_name_H-M   'P 1'
#
loop_
_entity.id
_entity.type
_entity.pdbx_description
1 polymer ?
#
loop_
_entity_poly.entity_id
_entity_poly.type
_entity_poly.pdbx_seq_one_letter_code
_entity_poly.pdbx_strand_id
1 'polypeptide(L)'
;SNLVQLETSAQQLEEAIEVEVYNTFLNLETAKKKVELGKQTLEQAEENYRITNDKFLVQLVSTTDLLDAETSVYNSKTELLNALVDYELSRKRLEKAIGGKLY
;
A
#
# COMPACT_ATOMS: atom_id res chain seq x y z
N SER A 1 19.03 -16.30 -40.63
CA SER A 1 20.23 -15.43 -40.65
C SER A 1 20.35 -14.74 -39.30
N ASN A 2 21.57 -14.39 -38.87
CA ASN A 2 21.82 -13.73 -37.58
C ASN A 2 20.96 -12.46 -37.37
N LEU A 3 20.65 -11.75 -38.47
CA LEU A 3 19.72 -10.60 -38.49
C LEU A 3 18.29 -10.94 -38.02
N VAL A 4 17.69 -12.02 -38.52
CA VAL A 4 16.33 -12.45 -38.11
C VAL A 4 16.29 -12.81 -36.62
N GLN A 5 17.38 -13.40 -36.11
CA GLN A 5 17.50 -13.74 -34.71
C GLN A 5 17.62 -12.49 -33.82
N LEU A 6 18.38 -11.48 -34.26
CA LEU A 6 18.47 -10.17 -33.59
C LEU A 6 17.13 -9.43 -33.59
N GLU A 7 16.39 -9.42 -34.71
CA GLU A 7 15.06 -8.82 -34.80
C GLU A 7 14.06 -9.50 -33.85
N THR A 8 14.06 -10.83 -33.80
CA THR A 8 13.20 -11.58 -32.88
C THR A 8 13.56 -11.28 -31.42
N SER A 9 14.85 -11.22 -31.07
CA SER A 9 15.28 -10.87 -29.72
C SER A 9 14.93 -9.43 -29.33
N ALA A 10 14.99 -8.48 -30.27
CA ALA A 10 14.58 -7.10 -30.03
C ALA A 10 13.06 -7.01 -29.76
N GLN A 11 12.26 -7.70 -30.55
CA GLN A 11 10.80 -7.75 -30.36
C GLN A 11 10.43 -8.38 -29.00
N GLN A 12 11.08 -9.48 -28.63
CA GLN A 12 10.86 -10.12 -27.32
C GLN A 12 11.23 -9.19 -26.15
N LEU A 13 12.29 -8.39 -26.31
CA LEU A 13 12.69 -7.42 -25.29
C LEU A 13 11.67 -6.29 -25.17
N GLU A 14 11.14 -5.79 -26.28
CA GLU A 14 10.10 -4.75 -26.30
C GLU A 14 8.81 -5.24 -25.62
N GLU A 15 8.34 -6.44 -25.96
CA GLU A 15 7.17 -7.07 -25.32
C GLU A 15 7.39 -7.27 -23.81
N ALA A 16 8.60 -7.70 -23.41
CA ALA A 16 8.94 -7.87 -22.00
C ALA A 16 8.90 -6.53 -21.23
N ILE A 17 9.41 -5.44 -21.82
CA ILE A 17 9.37 -4.11 -21.24
C ILE A 17 7.93 -3.62 -21.09
N GLU A 18 7.09 -3.79 -22.12
CA GLU A 18 5.68 -3.38 -22.07
C GLU A 18 4.94 -4.08 -20.92
N VAL A 19 5.13 -5.40 -20.80
CA VAL A 19 4.54 -6.20 -19.72
C VAL A 19 5.06 -5.77 -18.34
N GLU A 20 6.35 -5.48 -18.20
CA GLU A 20 6.93 -4.99 -16.93
C GLU A 20 6.34 -3.64 -16.52
N VAL A 21 6.26 -2.68 -17.45
CA VAL A 21 5.68 -1.36 -17.21
C VAL A 21 4.20 -1.48 -16.82
N TYR A 22 3.43 -2.29 -17.53
CA TYR A 22 2.02 -2.48 -17.23
C TYR A 22 1.80 -3.11 -15.83
N ASN A 23 2.57 -4.14 -15.49
CA ASN A 23 2.49 -4.79 -14.18
C ASN A 23 2.89 -3.85 -13.04
N THR A 24 3.96 -3.07 -13.21
CA THR A 24 4.40 -2.11 -12.19
C THR A 24 3.39 -0.98 -11.98
N PHE A 25 2.72 -0.54 -13.05
CA PHE A 25 1.62 0.41 -12.97
C PHE A 25 0.43 -0.14 -12.18
N LEU A 26 -0.03 -1.37 -12.47
CA LEU A 26 -1.12 -2.01 -11.73
C LEU A 26 -0.79 -2.22 -10.24
N ASN A 27 0.47 -2.55 -9.94
CA ASN A 27 0.94 -2.67 -8.56
C ASN A 27 0.91 -1.32 -7.82
N LEU A 28 1.29 -0.23 -8.47
CA LEU A 28 1.19 1.12 -7.90
C LEU A 28 -0.26 1.49 -7.60
N GLU A 29 -1.18 1.26 -8.54
CA GLU A 29 -2.61 1.54 -8.34
C GLU A 29 -3.20 0.69 -7.21
N THR A 30 -2.77 -0.56 -7.08
CA THR A 30 -3.17 -1.43 -5.98
C THR A 30 -2.64 -0.91 -4.64
N ALA A 31 -1.38 -0.51 -4.57
CA ALA A 31 -0.78 0.04 -3.35
C ALA A 31 -1.47 1.35 -2.94
N LYS A 32 -1.82 2.21 -3.90
CA LYS A 32 -2.60 3.43 -3.66
C LYS A 32 -3.96 3.13 -3.03
N LYS A 33 -4.69 2.13 -3.53
CA LYS A 33 -5.97 1.69 -2.93
C LYS A 33 -5.79 1.15 -1.52
N LYS A 34 -4.70 0.44 -1.23
CA LYS A 34 -4.38 -0.02 0.13
C LYS A 34 -4.12 1.14 1.09
N VAL A 35 -3.49 2.21 0.64
CA VAL A 35 -3.32 3.43 1.45
C VAL A 35 -4.68 4.04 1.79
N GLU A 36 -5.58 4.17 0.82
CA GLU A 36 -6.92 4.72 1.09
C GLU A 36 -7.73 3.83 2.04
N LEU A 37 -7.66 2.51 1.88
CA LEU A 37 -8.26 1.57 2.82
C LEU A 37 -7.67 1.71 4.23
N GLY A 38 -6.34 1.81 4.34
CA GLY A 38 -5.66 1.98 5.62
C GLY A 38 -6.07 3.26 6.36
N LYS A 39 -6.32 4.36 5.62
CA LYS A 39 -6.85 5.61 6.21
C LYS A 39 -8.25 5.40 6.77
N GLN A 40 -9.14 4.75 6.03
CA GLN A 40 -10.51 4.46 6.48
C GLN A 40 -10.52 3.53 7.70
N THR A 41 -9.66 2.51 7.72
CA THR A 41 -9.51 1.62 8.87
C THR A 41 -9.03 2.37 10.10
N LEU A 42 -8.07 3.29 9.95
CA LEU A 42 -7.60 4.13 11.05
C LEU A 42 -8.71 5.04 11.58
N GLU A 43 -9.44 5.73 10.70
CA GLU A 43 -10.57 6.59 11.08
C GLU A 43 -11.62 5.80 11.88
N GLN A 44 -11.95 4.58 11.42
CA GLN A 44 -12.90 3.72 12.10
C GLN A 44 -12.41 3.26 13.49
N ALA A 45 -11.11 2.95 13.61
CA ALA A 45 -10.50 2.57 14.89
C ALA A 45 -10.46 3.75 15.87
N GLU A 46 -10.16 4.96 15.40
CA GLU A 46 -10.15 6.18 16.21
C GLU A 46 -11.55 6.53 16.71
N GLU A 47 -12.59 6.38 15.89
CA GLU A 47 -13.97 6.56 16.32
C GLU A 47 -14.43 5.50 17.32
N ASN A 48 -14.02 4.23 17.13
CA ASN A 48 -14.29 3.17 18.10
C ASN A 48 -13.63 3.46 19.45
N TYR A 49 -12.37 3.91 19.45
CA TYR A 49 -11.68 4.35 20.66
C TYR A 49 -12.42 5.50 21.33
N ARG A 50 -12.85 6.52 20.58
CA ARG A 50 -13.60 7.66 21.12
C ARG A 50 -14.87 7.22 21.85
N ILE A 51 -15.69 6.39 21.20
CA ILE A 51 -16.92 5.84 21.79
C ILE A 51 -16.63 4.98 23.04
N THR A 52 -15.58 4.16 22.97
CA THR A 52 -15.19 3.27 24.09
C THR A 52 -14.69 4.08 25.28
N ASN A 53 -13.90 5.12 25.04
CA ASN A 53 -13.46 6.05 26.07
C ASN A 53 -14.65 6.78 26.72
N ASP A 54 -15.61 7.28 25.93
CA ASP A 54 -16.82 7.92 26.47
C ASP A 54 -17.59 6.97 27.39
N LYS A 55 -17.75 5.69 27.00
CA LYS A 55 -18.39 4.66 27.83
C LYS A 55 -17.58 4.31 29.08
N PHE A 56 -16.26 4.30 28.99
CA PHE A 56 -15.37 4.00 30.11
C PHE A 56 -15.48 5.05 31.20
N LEU A 57 -15.55 6.34 30.82
CA LEU A 57 -15.71 7.46 31.75
C LEU A 57 -17.00 7.39 32.58
N VAL A 58 -18.04 6.75 32.05
CA VAL A 58 -19.31 6.48 32.75
C VAL A 58 -19.42 5.03 33.25
N GLN A 59 -18.30 4.30 33.33
CA GLN A 59 -18.18 2.95 33.89
C GLN A 59 -19.05 1.88 33.19
N LEU A 60 -19.36 2.08 31.90
CA LEU A 60 -20.15 1.13 31.10
C LEU A 60 -19.31 0.06 30.40
N VAL A 61 -17.98 0.23 30.35
CA VAL A 61 -17.01 -0.74 29.81
C VAL A 61 -15.81 -0.86 30.74
N SER A 62 -15.05 -1.93 30.60
CA SER A 62 -13.86 -2.20 31.41
C SER A 62 -12.62 -1.48 30.88
N THR A 63 -11.57 -1.42 31.70
CA THR A 63 -10.24 -0.96 31.26
C THR A 63 -9.67 -1.83 30.14
N THR A 64 -9.98 -3.13 30.10
CA THR A 64 -9.55 -4.03 29.03
C THR A 64 -10.16 -3.61 27.68
N ASP A 65 -11.46 -3.30 27.67
CA ASP A 65 -12.13 -2.84 26.43
C ASP A 65 -11.48 -1.54 25.89
N LEU A 66 -11.12 -0.62 26.80
CA LEU A 66 -10.41 0.61 26.43
C LEU A 66 -9.02 0.33 25.85
N LEU A 67 -8.24 -0.56 26.48
CA LEU A 67 -6.91 -0.95 26.01
C LEU A 67 -6.95 -1.67 24.66
N ASP A 68 -7.97 -2.50 24.43
CA ASP A 68 -8.18 -3.18 23.14
C ASP A 68 -8.50 -2.16 22.03
N ALA A 69 -9.35 -1.18 22.31
CA ALA A 69 -9.65 -0.11 21.36
C ALA A 69 -8.42 0.75 21.05
N GLU A 70 -7.61 1.09 22.06
CA GLU A 70 -6.36 1.83 21.87
C GLU A 70 -5.33 1.02 21.05
N THR A 71 -5.20 -0.28 21.33
CA THR A 71 -4.35 -1.20 20.58
C THR A 71 -4.79 -1.30 19.13
N SER A 72 -6.10 -1.32 18.87
CA SER A 72 -6.63 -1.30 17.50
C SER A 72 -6.22 -0.04 16.74
N VAL A 73 -6.23 1.14 17.38
CA VAL A 73 -5.75 2.38 16.78
C VAL A 73 -4.27 2.27 16.41
N TYR A 74 -3.41 1.78 17.31
CA TYR A 74 -1.98 1.62 17.03
C TYR A 74 -1.69 0.62 15.90
N ASN A 75 -2.43 -0.48 15.86
CA ASN A 75 -2.32 -1.46 14.78
C ASN A 75 -2.70 -0.84 13.43
N SER A 76 -3.83 -0.14 13.35
CA SER A 76 -4.26 0.53 12.12
C SER A 76 -3.29 1.63 11.67
N LYS A 77 -2.67 2.37 12.59
CA LYS A 77 -1.58 3.32 12.27
C LYS A 77 -0.38 2.62 11.65
N THR A 78 0.02 1.48 12.20
CA THR A 78 1.14 0.68 11.70
C THR A 78 0.85 0.11 10.32
N GLU A 79 -0.36 -0.39 10.09
CA GLU A 79 -0.81 -0.89 8.79
C GLU A 79 -0.83 0.22 7.73
N LEU A 80 -1.35 1.41 8.06
CA LEU A 80 -1.33 2.56 7.16
C LEU A 80 0.11 2.98 6.81
N LEU A 81 1.01 2.98 7.79
CA LEU A 81 2.42 3.29 7.55
C LEU A 81 3.06 2.29 6.58
N ASN A 82 2.82 1.01 6.78
CA ASN A 82 3.32 -0.03 5.87
C ASN A 82 2.74 0.14 4.45
N ALA A 83 1.44 0.45 4.33
CA ALA A 83 0.82 0.71 3.04
C ALA A 83 1.42 1.93 2.32
N LEU A 84 1.76 2.99 3.06
CA LEU A 84 2.44 4.17 2.51
C LEU A 84 3.84 3.81 1.99
N VAL A 85 4.62 3.04 2.76
CA VAL A 85 5.94 2.56 2.34
C VAL A 85 5.82 1.70 1.07
N ASP A 86 4.87 0.78 1.02
CA ASP A 86 4.63 -0.09 -0.16
C ASP A 86 4.23 0.73 -1.40
N TYR A 87 3.44 1.78 -1.22
CA TYR A 87 3.07 2.71 -2.29
C TYR A 87 4.30 3.44 -2.84
N GLU A 88 5.15 3.99 -1.96
CA GLU A 88 6.38 4.66 -2.35
C GLU A 88 7.34 3.72 -3.10
N LEU A 89 7.52 2.49 -2.60
CA LEU A 89 8.33 1.47 -3.28
C LEU A 89 7.76 1.10 -4.65
N SER A 90 6.44 0.96 -4.76
CA SER A 90 5.78 0.66 -6.04
C SER A 90 5.94 1.81 -7.03
N ARG A 91 5.90 3.06 -6.55
CA ARG A 91 6.15 4.24 -7.40
C ARG A 91 7.59 4.23 -7.93
N LYS A 92 8.57 3.95 -7.06
CA LYS A 92 9.98 3.83 -7.48
C LYS A 92 10.23 2.68 -8.47
N ARG A 93 9.51 1.58 -8.35
CA ARG A 93 9.56 0.48 -9.32
C ARG A 93 9.01 0.89 -10.69
N LEU A 94 7.88 1.60 -10.72
CA LEU A 94 7.34 2.15 -11.97
C LEU A 94 8.30 3.18 -12.59
N GLU A 95 8.83 4.11 -11.80
CA GLU A 95 9.84 5.10 -12.25
C GLU A 95 11.02 4.40 -12.93
N LYS A 96 11.53 3.32 -12.33
CA LYS A 96 12.61 2.51 -12.92
C LYS A 96 12.17 1.82 -14.22
N ALA A 97 10.99 1.22 -14.26
CA ALA A 97 10.48 0.48 -15.42
C ALA A 97 10.30 1.37 -16.65
N ILE A 98 9.91 2.64 -16.45
CA ILE A 98 9.76 3.63 -17.54
C ILE A 98 11.08 4.33 -17.90
N GLY A 99 12.22 3.88 -17.35
CA GLY A 99 13.55 4.44 -17.65
C GLY A 99 13.93 5.69 -16.86
N GLY A 100 13.17 6.06 -15.83
CA GLY A 100 13.59 7.06 -14.86
C GLY A 100 14.81 6.55 -14.10
N LYS A 101 15.95 7.23 -14.24
CA LYS A 101 17.17 6.91 -13.49
C LYS A 101 16.86 6.92 -11.99
N LEU A 102 17.07 5.78 -11.33
CA LEU A 102 17.45 5.83 -9.92
C LEU A 102 18.89 6.34 -9.90
N TYR A 103 19.08 7.52 -9.29
CA TYR A 103 20.33 8.28 -9.12
C TYR A 103 20.78 9.15 -10.31
#